data_AF-A0A955F5K6-F1
#
_entry.id   AF-A0A955F5K6-F1
#
_cell.length_a   1.000
_cell.length_b   1.000
_cell.length_c   1.000
_cell.angle_alpha   90.00
_cell.angle_beta   90.00
_cell.angle_gamma   90.00
#
_symmetry.space_group_name_H-M   'P 1'
#
loop_
_entity.id
_entity.type
_entity.pdbx_description
1 polymer ?
#
loop_
_entity_poly.entity_id
_entity_poly.type
_entity_poly.pdbx_seq_one_letter_code
_entity_poly.pdbx_strand_id
1 'polypeptide(L)'
;VGVEATMNRPVEVLRTNTLSAIAVFDWVARGGLAKGGRLIFSSTSESYSFAQDLPCGLTIPSDESVPLVVTDPANPRSAYSASKILGETYLLQLARTTGIAAAVIRYHNVYGPRMGAAHVIPQVFARLASGDNPLVRFGATQTRAFCHVDDAVQATRRLIECEDFATAGIVHVGDDRREISVAELYDAMMTVCGIRVATQDQDAPGGSPARRCPDTSKLTRLTGFSPRVELENGLSTTWDWYRSRLTRSPAAGPTLLPARIPLAVPSLTADDVAAVSACVRAGWVSAAGPDVEGLARDFEERWGLGPGMVCPTSSATTALQLALRVVGVGHGDLVILPDLTFAGTANPVYALGARPVLLDVEATNGGLDPLALESFLAEECLSDSRVTIHRATGARIKAVLPVHLLGHACRIDEIVRIAHDFGLAVVEDAAEALGTMLDGRPAGTIADLGVFSFNGNKIMTGGSGGLIVSRDPELVRRANHLATTARVRHPEDASEWLHDEPGYNFRMTNLVASLVRSQLTRLDEHLSRKRAIARRYHEALAEIPGIDFFTPDEGTTSSQ
;
A
#
# COMPACT_ATOMS: atom_id res chain seq x y z
N VAL A 1 5.48 -10.42 11.30
CA VAL A 1 5.44 -10.72 12.75
C VAL A 1 4.89 -12.13 12.93
N GLY A 2 5.35 -12.90 13.91
CA GLY A 2 4.93 -14.28 14.17
C GLY A 2 6.12 -15.22 14.40
N VAL A 3 5.95 -16.29 15.17
CA VAL A 3 7.04 -17.20 15.58
C VAL A 3 7.79 -17.75 14.37
N GLU A 4 7.07 -18.22 13.35
CA GLU A 4 7.65 -18.75 12.12
C GLU A 4 8.52 -17.72 11.39
N ALA A 5 8.01 -16.49 11.23
CA ALA A 5 8.75 -15.42 10.57
C ALA A 5 10.03 -15.05 11.35
N THR A 6 9.94 -15.00 12.68
CA THR A 6 11.09 -14.72 13.55
C THR A 6 12.14 -15.84 13.47
N MET A 7 11.73 -17.10 13.40
CA MET A 7 12.64 -18.24 13.28
C MET A 7 13.30 -18.30 11.90
N ASN A 8 12.55 -18.07 10.83
CA ASN A 8 13.02 -18.26 9.46
C ASN A 8 13.73 -17.02 8.89
N ARG A 9 13.36 -15.81 9.36
CA ARG A 9 13.85 -14.52 8.82
C ARG A 9 14.17 -13.51 9.95
N PRO A 10 15.00 -13.88 10.94
CA PRO A 10 15.26 -13.03 12.12
C PRO A 10 15.84 -11.65 11.78
N VAL A 11 16.73 -11.57 10.78
CA VAL A 11 17.33 -10.30 10.33
C VAL A 11 16.27 -9.35 9.76
N GLU A 12 15.37 -9.87 8.93
CA GLU A 12 14.29 -9.07 8.34
C GLU A 12 13.32 -8.57 9.41
N VAL A 13 12.97 -9.43 10.38
CA VAL A 13 12.10 -9.06 11.51
C VAL A 13 12.74 -7.97 12.35
N LEU A 14 14.00 -8.13 12.76
CA LEU A 14 14.72 -7.14 13.55
C LEU A 14 14.83 -5.81 12.81
N ARG A 15 15.28 -5.83 11.55
CA ARG A 15 15.47 -4.64 10.72
C ARG A 15 14.15 -3.90 10.49
N THR A 16 13.11 -4.61 10.08
CA THR A 16 11.81 -4.01 9.72
C THR A 16 11.17 -3.35 10.94
N ASN A 17 11.11 -4.05 12.08
CA ASN A 17 10.53 -3.49 13.29
C ASN A 17 11.33 -2.28 13.80
N THR A 18 12.67 -2.38 13.80
CA THR A 18 13.56 -1.34 14.32
C THR A 18 13.50 -0.08 13.47
N LEU A 19 13.68 -0.21 12.14
CA LEU A 19 13.69 0.96 11.26
C LEU A 19 12.31 1.63 11.19
N SER A 20 11.22 0.86 11.22
CA SER A 20 9.87 1.44 11.23
C SER A 20 9.64 2.27 12.49
N ALA A 21 10.05 1.77 13.65
CA ALA A 21 9.93 2.50 14.91
C ALA A 21 10.80 3.77 14.91
N ILE A 22 12.07 3.66 14.54
CA ILE A 22 13.01 4.80 14.48
C ILE A 22 12.49 5.88 13.52
N ALA A 23 12.03 5.50 12.32
CA ALA A 23 11.53 6.47 11.34
C ALA A 23 10.36 7.30 11.88
N VAL A 24 9.42 6.67 12.59
CA VAL A 24 8.29 7.37 13.23
C VAL A 24 8.78 8.24 14.38
N PHE A 25 9.68 7.73 15.23
CA PHE A 25 10.21 8.49 16.36
C PHE A 25 11.02 9.72 15.91
N ASP A 26 11.83 9.59 14.86
CA ASP A 26 12.59 10.68 14.27
C ASP A 26 11.67 11.72 13.59
N TRP A 27 10.57 11.27 12.98
CA TRP A 27 9.54 12.17 12.45
C TRP A 27 8.87 12.97 13.58
N VAL A 28 8.52 12.32 14.69
CA VAL A 28 7.96 12.99 15.87
C VAL A 28 8.97 13.96 16.51
N ALA A 29 10.23 13.57 16.63
CA ALA A 29 11.31 14.41 17.16
C ALA A 29 11.50 15.73 16.38
N ARG A 30 11.13 15.73 15.09
CA ARG A 30 11.18 16.90 14.20
C ARG A 30 9.89 17.72 14.20
N GLY A 31 8.97 17.47 15.13
CA GLY A 31 7.71 18.20 15.26
C GLY A 31 6.58 17.65 14.39
N GLY A 32 6.70 16.41 13.88
CA GLY A 32 5.63 15.78 13.09
C GLY A 32 4.34 15.52 13.86
N LEU A 33 4.42 15.43 15.19
CA LEU A 33 3.23 15.26 16.03
C LEU A 33 2.57 16.61 16.32
N ALA A 34 1.28 16.73 16.00
CA ALA A 34 0.49 17.92 16.30
C ALA A 34 0.52 18.27 17.80
N LYS A 35 0.34 19.55 18.12
CA LYS A 35 0.29 20.02 19.52
C LYS A 35 -0.83 19.30 20.28
N GLY A 36 -0.48 18.64 21.38
CA GLY A 36 -1.40 17.82 22.17
C GLY A 36 -1.62 16.40 21.63
N GLY A 37 -0.93 16.01 20.55
CA GLY A 37 -0.93 14.65 20.04
C GLY A 37 -0.38 13.65 21.05
N ARG A 38 -0.91 12.43 21.00
CA ARG A 38 -0.55 11.30 21.87
C ARG A 38 0.07 10.18 21.03
N LEU A 39 1.19 9.63 21.47
CA LEU A 39 1.90 8.57 20.76
C LEU A 39 1.90 7.25 21.56
N ILE A 40 1.50 6.16 20.93
CA ILE A 40 1.61 4.82 21.52
C ILE A 40 2.59 3.98 20.73
N PHE A 41 3.49 3.30 21.45
CA PHE A 41 4.28 2.22 20.89
C PHE A 41 3.71 0.86 21.32
N SER A 42 3.34 0.04 20.35
CA SER A 42 2.89 -1.33 20.55
C SER A 42 4.09 -2.25 20.77
N SER A 43 4.31 -2.63 22.02
CA SER A 43 5.31 -3.60 22.46
C SER A 43 4.67 -4.96 22.78
N THR A 44 5.40 -5.83 23.45
CA THR A 44 5.06 -7.23 23.69
C THR A 44 5.51 -7.70 25.06
N SER A 45 4.78 -8.64 25.65
CA SER A 45 5.22 -9.38 26.84
C SER A 45 6.53 -10.16 26.62
N GLU A 46 6.91 -10.42 25.36
CA GLU A 46 8.18 -11.09 25.03
C GLU A 46 9.43 -10.24 25.31
N SER A 47 9.29 -8.92 25.49
CA SER A 47 10.40 -8.03 25.81
C SER A 47 11.07 -8.39 27.15
N TYR A 48 10.33 -9.05 28.05
CA TYR A 48 10.83 -9.43 29.37
C TYR A 48 10.60 -10.91 29.70
N SER A 49 10.00 -11.69 28.80
CA SER A 49 9.64 -13.10 29.11
C SER A 49 10.84 -13.97 29.47
N PHE A 50 12.02 -13.63 28.95
CA PHE A 50 13.29 -14.31 29.26
C PHE A 50 13.79 -14.05 30.69
N ALA A 51 13.24 -13.07 31.40
CA ALA A 51 13.54 -12.87 32.81
C ALA A 51 13.06 -14.04 33.69
N GLN A 52 12.12 -14.87 33.19
CA GLN A 52 11.68 -16.08 33.88
C GLN A 52 12.74 -17.18 33.93
N ASP A 53 13.68 -17.18 32.98
CA ASP A 53 14.75 -18.17 32.91
C ASP A 53 15.92 -17.81 33.85
N LEU A 54 15.89 -16.61 34.43
CA LEU A 54 16.91 -16.15 35.36
C LEU A 54 16.57 -16.60 36.80
N PRO A 55 17.59 -16.94 37.62
CA PRO A 55 17.42 -17.30 39.03
C PRO A 55 17.12 -16.08 39.91
N CYS A 56 16.35 -15.10 39.41
CA CYS A 56 16.07 -13.83 40.07
C CYS A 56 14.70 -13.77 40.76
N GLY A 57 13.95 -14.88 40.82
CA GLY A 57 12.71 -14.98 41.58
C GLY A 57 11.58 -14.11 41.02
N LEU A 58 11.35 -14.18 39.71
CA LEU A 58 10.28 -13.43 39.05
C LEU A 58 8.89 -13.82 39.61
N THR A 59 8.12 -12.83 40.03
CA THR A 59 6.74 -13.03 40.51
C THR A 59 5.78 -13.05 39.31
N ILE A 60 4.90 -14.04 39.25
CA ILE A 60 3.83 -14.14 38.25
C ILE A 60 2.49 -14.22 38.99
N PRO A 61 1.51 -13.32 38.73
CA PRO A 61 1.44 -12.34 37.64
C PRO A 61 2.54 -11.29 37.61
N SER A 62 3.04 -10.96 36.41
CA SER A 62 4.18 -10.05 36.22
C SER A 62 3.73 -8.61 35.98
N ASP A 63 4.20 -7.67 36.79
CA ASP A 63 3.97 -6.24 36.61
C ASP A 63 4.96 -5.58 35.62
N GLU A 64 4.79 -4.29 35.35
CA GLU A 64 5.62 -3.56 34.40
C GLU A 64 7.07 -3.32 34.87
N SER A 65 7.39 -3.59 36.15
CA SER A 65 8.73 -3.40 36.72
C SER A 65 9.71 -4.51 36.35
N VAL A 66 9.21 -5.60 35.76
CA VAL A 66 10.06 -6.71 35.34
C VAL A 66 11.13 -6.21 34.36
N PRO A 67 12.42 -6.53 34.60
CA PRO A 67 13.52 -6.15 33.72
C PRO A 67 13.33 -6.65 32.29
N LEU A 68 13.70 -5.80 31.32
CA LEU A 68 13.84 -6.20 29.93
C LEU A 68 15.07 -7.09 29.78
N VAL A 69 14.91 -8.28 29.20
CA VAL A 69 15.98 -9.29 29.15
C VAL A 69 16.05 -9.91 27.77
N VAL A 70 17.28 -9.98 27.23
CA VAL A 70 17.66 -10.84 26.10
C VAL A 70 18.68 -11.85 26.63
N THR A 71 18.22 -13.07 26.92
CA THR A 71 19.08 -14.12 27.52
C THR A 71 20.11 -14.66 26.53
N ASP A 72 19.73 -14.82 25.27
CA ASP A 72 20.61 -15.30 24.21
C ASP A 72 20.40 -14.47 22.92
N PRO A 73 21.31 -13.56 22.57
CA PRO A 73 21.21 -12.78 21.33
C PRO A 73 21.42 -13.62 20.06
N ALA A 74 21.97 -14.84 20.16
CA ALA A 74 22.14 -15.75 19.04
C ALA A 74 20.84 -16.49 18.68
N ASN A 75 19.87 -16.57 19.61
CA ASN A 75 18.58 -17.18 19.37
C ASN A 75 17.74 -16.31 18.40
N PRO A 76 17.28 -16.83 17.25
CA PRO A 76 16.44 -16.09 16.31
C PRO A 76 15.20 -15.44 16.96
N ARG A 77 14.62 -16.07 17.99
CA ARG A 77 13.46 -15.52 18.72
C ARG A 77 13.75 -14.18 19.40
N SER A 78 15.00 -13.97 19.81
CA SER A 78 15.45 -12.72 20.43
C SER A 78 15.38 -11.52 19.48
N ALA A 79 15.37 -11.74 18.15
CA ALA A 79 15.24 -10.66 17.18
C ALA A 79 13.94 -9.86 17.37
N TYR A 80 12.83 -10.53 17.68
CA TYR A 80 11.56 -9.86 17.89
C TYR A 80 11.54 -9.07 19.20
N SER A 81 11.90 -9.69 20.32
CA SER A 81 11.95 -9.01 21.63
C SER A 81 12.95 -7.86 21.65
N ALA A 82 14.16 -8.04 21.10
CA ALA A 82 15.18 -6.99 21.02
C ALA A 82 14.69 -5.76 20.25
N SER A 83 13.98 -5.96 19.13
CA SER A 83 13.38 -4.83 18.38
C SER A 83 12.38 -4.03 19.22
N LYS A 84 11.65 -4.70 20.11
CA LYS A 84 10.67 -4.07 21.00
C LYS A 84 11.34 -3.37 22.18
N ILE A 85 12.33 -3.99 22.82
CA ILE A 85 13.15 -3.39 23.88
C ILE A 85 13.78 -2.06 23.41
N LEU A 86 14.34 -2.04 22.21
CA LEU A 86 14.89 -0.83 21.61
C LEU A 86 13.81 0.24 21.41
N GLY A 87 12.65 -0.14 20.88
CA GLY A 87 11.54 0.79 20.67
C GLY A 87 10.96 1.36 21.97
N GLU A 88 10.82 0.55 23.02
CA GLU A 88 10.42 1.00 24.35
C GLU A 88 11.43 2.02 24.91
N THR A 89 12.71 1.69 24.83
CA THR A 89 13.79 2.55 25.34
C THR A 89 13.83 3.87 24.59
N TYR A 90 13.80 3.84 23.25
CA TYR A 90 13.82 5.03 22.41
C TYR A 90 12.64 5.94 22.74
N LEU A 91 11.41 5.42 22.68
CA LEU A 91 10.20 6.23 22.89
C LEU A 91 10.22 6.91 24.26
N LEU A 92 10.58 6.19 25.32
CA LEU A 92 10.61 6.75 26.66
C LEU A 92 11.67 7.84 26.81
N GLN A 93 12.84 7.71 26.18
CA GLN A 93 13.83 8.79 26.15
C GLN A 93 13.35 9.98 25.32
N LEU A 94 12.73 9.74 24.17
CA LEU A 94 12.17 10.79 23.31
C LEU A 94 11.09 11.59 24.06
N ALA A 95 10.16 10.90 24.72
CA ALA A 95 9.14 11.53 25.56
C ALA A 95 9.76 12.38 26.68
N ARG A 96 10.80 11.87 27.33
CA ARG A 96 11.52 12.59 28.38
C ARG A 96 12.23 13.84 27.87
N THR A 97 12.84 13.81 26.69
CA THR A 97 13.64 14.92 26.16
C THR A 97 12.82 15.98 25.43
N THR A 98 11.71 15.59 24.82
CA THR A 98 10.86 16.49 24.02
C THR A 98 9.56 16.91 24.73
N GLY A 99 9.17 16.21 25.79
CA GLY A 99 7.91 16.45 26.51
C GLY A 99 6.66 15.96 25.77
N ILE A 100 6.80 15.16 24.70
CA ILE A 100 5.64 14.56 24.03
C ILE A 100 4.91 13.60 24.97
N ALA A 101 3.57 13.58 24.87
CA ALA A 101 2.76 12.62 25.58
C ALA A 101 2.87 11.25 24.88
N ALA A 102 3.52 10.28 25.53
CA ALA A 102 3.69 8.94 24.98
C ALA A 102 3.59 7.82 26.01
N ALA A 103 3.12 6.66 25.55
CA ALA A 103 3.05 5.45 26.36
C ALA A 103 3.46 4.22 25.55
N VAL A 104 3.97 3.21 26.26
CA VAL A 104 4.27 1.88 25.74
C VAL A 104 3.17 0.94 26.21
N ILE A 105 2.58 0.19 25.28
CA ILE A 105 1.68 -0.91 25.62
C ILE A 105 2.39 -2.23 25.38
N ARG A 106 2.50 -3.08 26.40
CA ARG A 106 2.89 -4.49 26.19
C ARG A 106 1.63 -5.34 26.14
N TYR A 107 1.35 -5.90 24.97
CA TYR A 107 0.20 -6.79 24.79
C TYR A 107 0.50 -8.22 25.26
N HIS A 108 -0.49 -8.84 25.89
CA HIS A 108 -0.42 -10.20 26.44
C HIS A 108 -1.41 -11.14 25.77
N ASN A 109 -0.89 -12.07 24.97
CA ASN A 109 -1.64 -13.18 24.35
C ASN A 109 -3.03 -12.77 23.81
N VAL A 110 -3.06 -11.68 23.04
CA VAL A 110 -4.29 -11.18 22.45
C VAL A 110 -4.77 -12.16 21.37
N TYR A 111 -6.05 -12.49 21.38
CA TYR A 111 -6.68 -13.36 20.40
C TYR A 111 -8.06 -12.84 19.98
N GLY A 112 -8.53 -13.23 18.81
CA GLY A 112 -9.84 -12.84 18.34
C GLY A 112 -10.00 -12.95 16.83
N PRO A 113 -11.14 -12.51 16.30
CA PRO A 113 -11.34 -12.30 14.87
C PRO A 113 -10.21 -11.48 14.23
N ARG A 114 -9.95 -11.71 12.92
CA ARG A 114 -9.01 -10.92 12.09
C ARG A 114 -7.52 -10.97 12.48
N MET A 115 -7.11 -11.81 13.43
CA MET A 115 -5.70 -11.92 13.84
C MET A 115 -4.78 -12.64 12.82
N GLY A 116 -5.28 -13.04 11.66
CA GLY A 116 -4.53 -13.79 10.64
C GLY A 116 -4.48 -15.30 10.91
N ALA A 117 -3.60 -16.04 10.22
CA ALA A 117 -3.52 -17.51 10.30
C ALA A 117 -2.26 -18.03 11.02
N ALA A 118 -1.33 -17.15 11.40
CA ALA A 118 0.00 -17.52 11.91
C ALA A 118 0.10 -17.62 13.45
N HIS A 119 -1.04 -17.72 14.15
CA HIS A 119 -1.11 -17.77 15.61
C HIS A 119 -1.74 -19.08 16.09
N VAL A 120 -1.50 -19.45 17.36
CA VAL A 120 -1.90 -20.76 17.91
C VAL A 120 -3.39 -21.04 17.78
N ILE A 121 -4.25 -20.10 18.16
CA ILE A 121 -5.71 -20.26 18.09
C ILE A 121 -6.21 -20.47 16.64
N PRO A 122 -5.88 -19.61 15.65
CA PRO A 122 -6.31 -19.86 14.28
C PRO A 122 -5.71 -21.13 13.67
N GLN A 123 -4.46 -21.50 14.02
CA GLN A 123 -3.85 -22.75 13.57
C GLN A 123 -4.59 -23.97 14.10
N VAL A 124 -4.93 -23.98 15.39
CA VAL A 124 -5.67 -25.10 16.00
C VAL A 124 -7.08 -25.19 15.44
N PHE A 125 -7.78 -24.06 15.24
CA PHE A 125 -9.10 -24.07 14.57
C PHE A 125 -9.02 -24.61 13.14
N ALA A 126 -8.00 -24.25 12.37
CA ALA A 126 -7.81 -24.77 11.01
C ALA A 126 -7.54 -26.29 11.00
N ARG A 127 -6.73 -26.79 11.94
CA ARG A 127 -6.43 -28.21 12.10
C ARG A 127 -7.65 -29.01 12.54
N LEU A 128 -8.41 -28.50 13.51
CA LEU A 128 -9.69 -29.08 13.93
C LEU A 128 -10.68 -29.14 12.77
N ALA A 129 -10.82 -28.05 12.01
CA ALA A 129 -11.68 -28.02 10.83
C ALA A 129 -11.25 -29.05 9.77
N SER A 130 -9.95 -29.23 9.59
CA SER A 130 -9.35 -30.17 8.63
C SER A 130 -9.42 -31.64 9.03
N GLY A 131 -9.82 -31.93 10.27
CA GLY A 131 -9.96 -33.29 10.77
C GLY A 131 -8.65 -33.92 11.27
N ASP A 132 -7.68 -33.11 11.70
CA ASP A 132 -6.44 -33.61 12.33
C ASP A 132 -6.75 -34.52 13.53
N ASN A 133 -6.26 -35.76 13.49
CA ASN A 133 -6.41 -36.74 14.56
C ASN A 133 -5.22 -37.74 14.55
N PRO A 134 -4.35 -37.77 15.58
CA PRO A 134 -4.43 -36.97 16.80
C PRO A 134 -4.05 -35.49 16.57
N LEU A 135 -4.70 -34.61 17.32
CA LEU A 135 -4.34 -33.19 17.37
C LEU A 135 -3.10 -33.01 18.26
N VAL A 136 -1.98 -32.65 17.63
CA VAL A 136 -0.72 -32.39 18.33
C VAL A 136 -0.78 -31.08 19.12
N ARG A 137 -0.54 -31.15 20.43
CA ARG A 137 -0.49 -30.01 21.37
C ARG A 137 0.95 -29.72 21.75
N PHE A 138 1.43 -28.51 21.46
CA PHE A 138 2.79 -28.10 21.79
C PHE A 138 2.81 -27.37 23.14
N GLY A 139 3.62 -27.85 24.10
CA GLY A 139 3.75 -27.22 25.40
C GLY A 139 2.50 -27.36 26.27
N ALA A 140 1.86 -28.53 26.26
CA ALA A 140 0.57 -28.79 26.94
C ALA A 140 0.53 -28.34 28.42
N THR A 141 1.65 -28.44 29.13
CA THR A 141 1.81 -28.07 30.55
C THR A 141 2.09 -26.57 30.76
N GLN A 142 2.42 -25.82 29.72
CA GLN A 142 2.64 -24.37 29.82
C GLN A 142 1.31 -23.66 30.10
N THR A 143 1.35 -22.58 30.88
CA THR A 143 0.12 -21.83 31.22
C THR A 143 0.18 -20.39 30.74
N ARG A 144 -0.98 -19.85 30.35
CA ARG A 144 -1.16 -18.53 29.75
C ARG A 144 -2.50 -17.94 30.19
N ALA A 145 -2.54 -16.64 30.37
CA ALA A 145 -3.79 -15.88 30.36
C ALA A 145 -4.02 -15.27 28.97
N PHE A 146 -5.25 -15.27 28.47
CA PHE A 146 -5.61 -14.88 27.10
C PHE A 146 -6.57 -13.69 27.13
N CYS A 147 -6.25 -12.66 26.36
CA CYS A 147 -7.07 -11.44 26.28
C CYS A 147 -7.80 -11.39 24.94
N HIS A 148 -9.13 -11.24 24.97
CA HIS A 148 -9.87 -11.09 23.72
C HIS A 148 -9.55 -9.73 23.05
N VAL A 149 -9.57 -9.69 21.71
CA VAL A 149 -9.19 -8.51 20.93
C VAL A 149 -10.07 -7.30 21.25
N ASP A 150 -11.36 -7.51 21.51
CA ASP A 150 -12.27 -6.42 21.87
C ASP A 150 -11.84 -5.76 23.20
N ASP A 151 -11.47 -6.58 24.20
CA ASP A 151 -10.98 -6.09 25.48
C ASP A 151 -9.63 -5.36 25.31
N ALA A 152 -8.71 -5.90 24.50
CA ALA A 152 -7.44 -5.25 24.21
C ALA A 152 -7.60 -3.90 23.51
N VAL A 153 -8.56 -3.78 22.59
CA VAL A 153 -8.89 -2.52 21.89
C VAL A 153 -9.52 -1.52 22.85
N GLN A 154 -10.47 -1.95 23.69
CA GLN A 154 -11.10 -1.09 24.69
C GLN A 154 -10.09 -0.59 25.74
N ALA A 155 -9.22 -1.47 26.22
CA ALA A 155 -8.11 -1.12 27.11
C ALA A 155 -7.19 -0.06 26.48
N THR A 156 -6.78 -0.28 25.23
CA THR A 156 -5.91 0.63 24.48
C THR A 156 -6.57 2.00 24.34
N ARG A 157 -7.84 2.03 23.94
CA ARG A 157 -8.60 3.28 23.78
C ARG A 157 -8.72 4.04 25.10
N ARG A 158 -9.10 3.36 26.18
CA ARG A 158 -9.22 4.00 27.51
C ARG A 158 -7.88 4.53 28.02
N LEU A 159 -6.79 3.82 27.73
CA LEU A 159 -5.46 4.33 28.06
C LEU A 159 -5.15 5.59 27.25
N ILE A 160 -5.42 5.59 25.94
CA ILE A 160 -5.25 6.80 25.10
C ILE A 160 -6.04 7.96 25.67
N GLU A 161 -7.26 7.73 26.16
CA GLU A 161 -8.19 8.77 26.62
C GLU A 161 -7.92 9.25 28.06
N CYS A 162 -7.15 8.51 28.88
CA CYS A 162 -6.97 8.86 30.28
C CYS A 162 -6.19 10.18 30.49
N GLU A 163 -6.44 10.82 31.62
CA GLU A 163 -5.80 12.09 31.98
C GLU A 163 -4.28 11.92 32.18
N ASP A 164 -3.89 10.82 32.84
CA ASP A 164 -2.51 10.49 33.20
C ASP A 164 -1.70 9.86 32.04
N PHE A 165 -2.20 9.92 30.80
CA PHE A 165 -1.57 9.25 29.64
C PHE A 165 -0.10 9.63 29.47
N ALA A 166 0.23 10.92 29.61
CA ALA A 166 1.60 11.42 29.43
C ALA A 166 2.60 10.84 30.45
N THR A 167 2.10 10.38 31.61
CA THR A 167 2.89 9.77 32.68
C THR A 167 2.68 8.26 32.80
N ALA A 168 1.86 7.67 31.93
CA ALA A 168 1.53 6.25 31.99
C ALA A 168 2.76 5.35 31.83
N GLY A 169 3.75 5.77 31.03
CA GLY A 169 4.97 5.01 30.79
C GLY A 169 4.67 3.68 30.11
N ILE A 170 5.10 2.57 30.70
CA ILE A 170 4.79 1.22 30.23
C ILE A 170 3.51 0.71 30.90
N VAL A 171 2.59 0.12 30.14
CA VAL A 171 1.33 -0.44 30.64
C VAL A 171 1.10 -1.82 30.02
N HIS A 172 0.74 -2.81 30.84
CA HIS A 172 0.29 -4.11 30.37
C HIS A 172 -1.17 -4.08 29.92
N VAL A 173 -1.42 -4.63 28.73
CA VAL A 173 -2.77 -4.89 28.23
C VAL A 173 -2.93 -6.40 28.05
N GLY A 174 -3.81 -6.98 28.85
CA GLY A 174 -4.07 -8.41 28.90
C GLY A 174 -5.31 -8.73 29.71
N ASP A 175 -5.45 -10.00 30.08
CA ASP A 175 -6.47 -10.48 31.03
C ASP A 175 -5.73 -11.27 32.11
N ASP A 176 -5.93 -10.91 33.37
CA ASP A 176 -5.32 -11.53 34.55
C ASP A 176 -6.35 -12.27 35.42
N ARG A 177 -7.61 -12.32 35.00
CA ARG A 177 -8.71 -12.95 35.76
C ARG A 177 -8.62 -14.48 35.74
N ARG A 178 -8.09 -15.06 34.66
CA ARG A 178 -7.99 -16.51 34.47
C ARG A 178 -6.74 -16.90 33.70
N GLU A 179 -5.92 -17.73 34.33
CA GLU A 179 -4.80 -18.42 33.69
C GLU A 179 -5.16 -19.88 33.45
N ILE A 180 -4.87 -20.39 32.25
CA ILE A 180 -5.13 -21.77 31.85
C ILE A 180 -3.89 -22.41 31.23
N SER A 181 -3.82 -23.73 31.25
CA SER A 181 -2.85 -24.50 30.49
C SER A 181 -3.14 -24.48 28.98
N VAL A 182 -2.12 -24.72 28.17
CA VAL A 182 -2.30 -24.92 26.72
C VAL A 182 -3.18 -26.15 26.45
N ALA A 183 -3.11 -27.20 27.27
CA ALA A 183 -4.02 -28.34 27.18
C ALA A 183 -5.49 -27.91 27.33
N GLU A 184 -5.82 -27.14 28.38
CA GLU A 184 -7.17 -26.63 28.61
C GLU A 184 -7.64 -25.69 27.50
N LEU A 185 -6.74 -24.92 26.88
CA LEU A 185 -7.07 -24.10 25.71
C LEU A 185 -7.55 -24.99 24.56
N TYR A 186 -6.81 -26.05 24.24
CA TYR A 186 -7.18 -26.98 23.17
C TYR A 186 -8.51 -27.68 23.47
N ASP A 187 -8.75 -28.05 24.72
CA ASP A 187 -10.01 -28.68 25.16
C ASP A 187 -11.20 -27.71 25.04
N ALA A 188 -11.01 -26.44 25.41
CA ALA A 188 -12.00 -25.38 25.22
C ALA A 188 -12.29 -25.15 23.73
N MET A 189 -11.27 -25.14 22.88
CA MET A 189 -11.42 -24.99 21.43
C MET A 189 -12.15 -26.17 20.79
N MET A 190 -11.83 -27.41 21.18
CA MET A 190 -12.55 -28.62 20.76
C MET A 190 -14.03 -28.54 21.15
N THR A 191 -14.31 -28.09 22.38
CA THR A 191 -15.68 -27.90 22.88
C THR A 191 -16.43 -26.85 22.06
N VAL A 192 -15.83 -25.69 21.81
CA VAL A 192 -16.41 -24.61 20.99
C VAL A 192 -16.66 -25.06 19.55
N CYS A 193 -15.78 -25.87 18.97
CA CYS A 193 -15.95 -26.38 17.61
C CYS A 193 -16.99 -27.51 17.52
N GLY A 194 -17.36 -28.12 18.64
CA GLY A 194 -18.13 -29.37 18.66
C GLY A 194 -17.36 -30.57 18.06
N ILE A 195 -16.03 -30.56 18.12
CA ILE A 195 -15.15 -31.58 17.52
C ILE A 195 -14.37 -32.26 18.65
N ARG A 196 -14.39 -33.61 18.70
CA ARG A 196 -13.57 -34.39 19.62
C ARG A 196 -12.62 -35.30 18.84
N VAL A 197 -11.32 -35.17 19.09
CA VAL A 197 -10.24 -35.95 18.48
C VAL A 197 -9.26 -36.42 19.56
N ALA A 198 -8.47 -37.45 19.27
CA ALA A 198 -7.38 -37.83 20.18
C ALA A 198 -6.34 -36.70 20.21
N THR A 199 -5.61 -36.54 21.33
CA THR A 199 -4.55 -35.55 21.47
C THR A 199 -3.20 -36.22 21.65
N GLN A 200 -2.15 -35.60 21.14
CA GLN A 200 -0.77 -36.03 21.36
C GLN A 200 0.06 -34.84 21.82
N ASP A 201 0.73 -34.97 22.97
CA ASP A 201 1.53 -33.88 23.52
C ASP A 201 2.96 -33.93 22.99
N GLN A 202 3.49 -32.75 22.69
CA GLN A 202 4.88 -32.52 22.35
C GLN A 202 5.44 -31.35 23.17
N ASP A 203 6.76 -31.31 23.31
CA ASP A 203 7.45 -30.24 24.00
C ASP A 203 7.20 -28.89 23.33
N ALA A 204 7.22 -27.83 24.13
CA ALA A 204 7.12 -26.47 23.60
C ALA A 204 8.35 -26.15 22.72
N PRO A 205 8.19 -25.31 21.68
CA PRO A 205 9.34 -24.80 20.94
C PRO A 205 10.33 -24.11 21.86
N GLY A 206 11.63 -24.28 21.59
CA GLY A 206 12.72 -23.68 22.38
C GLY A 206 12.52 -22.17 22.62
N GLY A 207 12.77 -21.73 23.86
CA GLY A 207 12.60 -20.34 24.30
C GLY A 207 11.16 -19.90 24.54
N SER A 208 10.17 -20.82 24.58
CA SER A 208 8.82 -20.50 25.03
C SER A 208 8.74 -20.49 26.57
N PRO A 209 8.30 -19.40 27.23
CA PRO A 209 8.25 -19.32 28.68
C PRO A 209 7.31 -20.38 29.27
N ALA A 210 7.59 -20.89 30.47
CA ALA A 210 6.69 -21.87 31.10
C ALA A 210 5.33 -21.28 31.45
N ARG A 211 5.31 -20.05 31.99
CA ARG A 211 4.12 -19.37 32.50
C ARG A 211 4.01 -17.96 31.93
N ARG A 212 2.81 -17.47 31.58
CA ARG A 212 2.65 -16.07 31.13
C ARG A 212 1.30 -15.51 31.57
N CYS A 213 1.33 -14.74 32.65
CA CYS A 213 0.17 -14.03 33.19
C CYS A 213 0.58 -12.58 33.51
N PRO A 214 -0.05 -11.57 32.88
CA PRO A 214 0.20 -10.16 33.23
C PRO A 214 -0.39 -9.83 34.59
N ASP A 215 0.20 -8.90 35.34
CA ASP A 215 -0.53 -8.08 36.30
C ASP A 215 -1.09 -6.86 35.55
N THR A 216 -2.41 -6.67 35.55
CA THR A 216 -3.06 -5.53 34.89
C THR A 216 -3.50 -4.42 35.85
N SER A 217 -3.10 -4.49 37.13
CA SER A 217 -3.49 -3.55 38.17
C SER A 217 -3.17 -2.09 37.82
N LYS A 218 -2.07 -1.85 37.09
CA LYS A 218 -1.71 -0.50 36.64
C LYS A 218 -2.71 0.05 35.62
N LEU A 219 -3.08 -0.73 34.61
CA LEU A 219 -4.10 -0.36 33.63
C LEU A 219 -5.43 -0.06 34.33
N THR A 220 -5.84 -0.93 35.27
CA THR A 220 -7.06 -0.76 36.06
C THR A 220 -7.03 0.55 36.86
N ARG A 221 -5.92 0.86 37.53
CA ARG A 221 -5.78 2.14 38.27
C ARG A 221 -5.87 3.36 37.35
N LEU A 222 -5.24 3.32 36.18
CA LEU A 222 -5.20 4.45 35.25
C LEU A 222 -6.53 4.70 34.52
N THR A 223 -7.34 3.66 34.32
CA THR A 223 -8.46 3.71 33.37
C THR A 223 -9.79 3.16 33.88
N GLY A 224 -9.79 2.50 35.03
CA GLY A 224 -10.92 1.70 35.54
C GLY A 224 -11.30 0.53 34.62
N PHE A 225 -10.46 0.17 33.65
CA PHE A 225 -10.73 -0.95 32.75
C PHE A 225 -10.57 -2.29 33.47
N SER A 226 -11.44 -3.23 33.14
CA SER A 226 -11.30 -4.64 33.47
C SER A 226 -11.85 -5.45 32.29
N PRO A 227 -11.20 -6.55 31.89
CA PRO A 227 -11.67 -7.38 30.78
C PRO A 227 -13.08 -7.92 31.04
N ARG A 228 -13.86 -8.11 29.97
CA ARG A 228 -15.27 -8.51 30.06
C ARG A 228 -15.59 -9.77 29.27
N VAL A 229 -14.77 -10.12 28.29
CA VAL A 229 -15.01 -11.27 27.42
C VAL A 229 -14.45 -12.51 28.09
N GLU A 230 -15.33 -13.45 28.46
CA GLU A 230 -14.93 -14.76 28.95
C GLU A 230 -14.29 -15.59 27.83
N LEU A 231 -13.30 -16.42 28.17
CA LEU A 231 -12.50 -17.17 27.21
C LEU A 231 -13.37 -17.96 26.22
N GLU A 232 -14.35 -18.71 26.73
CA GLU A 232 -15.25 -19.56 25.94
C GLU A 232 -16.07 -18.73 24.94
N ASN A 233 -16.58 -17.58 25.36
CA ASN A 233 -17.34 -16.66 24.50
C ASN A 233 -16.44 -16.05 23.42
N GLY A 234 -15.23 -15.62 23.80
CA GLY A 234 -14.24 -15.11 22.86
C GLY A 234 -13.79 -16.17 21.86
N LEU A 235 -13.57 -17.41 22.30
CA LEU A 235 -13.24 -18.54 21.41
C LEU A 235 -14.40 -18.86 20.47
N SER A 236 -15.64 -18.82 20.94
CA SER A 236 -16.83 -19.05 20.11
C SER A 236 -16.98 -18.00 19.02
N THR A 237 -16.91 -16.72 19.36
CA THR A 237 -16.99 -15.62 18.37
C THR A 237 -15.81 -15.65 17.39
N THR A 238 -14.62 -16.00 17.87
CA THR A 238 -13.44 -16.21 17.02
C THR A 238 -13.66 -17.38 16.06
N TRP A 239 -14.13 -18.53 16.57
CA TRP A 239 -14.43 -19.70 15.76
C TRP A 239 -15.49 -19.40 14.71
N ASP A 240 -16.60 -18.75 15.05
CA ASP A 240 -17.63 -18.39 14.08
C ASP A 240 -17.09 -17.46 12.99
N TRP A 241 -16.18 -16.55 13.34
CA TRP A 241 -15.51 -15.70 12.37
C TRP A 241 -14.63 -16.51 11.41
N TYR A 242 -13.82 -17.45 11.90
CA TYR A 242 -13.01 -18.30 11.03
C TYR A 242 -13.86 -19.29 10.23
N ARG A 243 -14.84 -19.95 10.88
CA ARG A 243 -15.76 -20.92 10.28
C ARG A 243 -16.62 -20.33 9.19
N SER A 244 -17.17 -19.14 9.37
CA SER A 244 -17.93 -18.44 8.31
C SER A 244 -17.09 -18.14 7.06
N ARG A 245 -15.76 -18.26 7.16
CA ARG A 245 -14.81 -18.07 6.05
C ARG A 245 -14.18 -19.39 5.58
N LEU A 246 -14.52 -20.52 6.19
CA LEU A 246 -14.18 -21.86 5.74
C LEU A 246 -15.28 -22.36 4.79
N THR A 247 -14.99 -22.51 3.50
CA THR A 247 -15.94 -23.14 2.54
C THR A 247 -15.80 -24.65 2.52
N ARG A 248 -16.95 -25.36 2.43
CA ARG A 248 -17.00 -26.78 2.08
C ARG A 248 -16.88 -26.92 0.55
N SER A 249 -15.77 -27.49 0.06
CA SER A 249 -15.69 -28.04 -1.29
C SER A 249 -15.85 -29.57 -1.22
N PRO A 250 -16.68 -30.24 -2.04
CA PRO A 250 -16.93 -31.68 -1.92
C PRO A 250 -15.81 -32.60 -2.46
N ALA A 251 -14.76 -32.08 -3.08
CA ALA A 251 -13.73 -32.90 -3.75
C ALA A 251 -12.30 -32.72 -3.22
N ALA A 252 -12.11 -31.85 -2.23
CA ALA A 252 -10.88 -31.72 -1.46
C ALA A 252 -11.30 -31.37 -0.04
N GLY A 253 -10.61 -31.88 0.97
CA GLY A 253 -10.84 -31.50 2.37
C GLY A 253 -10.92 -29.97 2.55
N PRO A 254 -11.49 -29.47 3.66
CA PRO A 254 -11.92 -28.09 3.84
C PRO A 254 -10.82 -27.13 3.39
N THR A 255 -11.03 -26.59 2.19
CA THR A 255 -10.12 -25.65 1.58
C THR A 255 -10.78 -24.29 1.81
N LEU A 256 -10.00 -23.37 2.38
CA LEU A 256 -10.35 -21.95 2.47
C LEU A 256 -10.97 -21.50 1.13
N LEU A 257 -11.96 -20.59 1.18
CA LEU A 257 -12.51 -19.84 0.03
C LEU A 257 -11.42 -19.65 -1.04
N PRO A 258 -11.72 -19.58 -2.37
CA PRO A 258 -10.69 -19.23 -3.33
C PRO A 258 -9.93 -18.03 -2.76
N ALA A 259 -8.63 -18.24 -2.52
CA ALA A 259 -7.88 -17.70 -1.37
C ALA A 259 -7.66 -16.17 -1.40
N ARG A 260 -8.36 -15.45 -2.27
CA ARG A 260 -8.27 -14.01 -2.50
C ARG A 260 -9.34 -13.60 -3.52
N ILE A 261 -10.12 -12.55 -3.25
CA ILE A 261 -10.77 -11.78 -4.33
C ILE A 261 -9.67 -10.85 -4.87
N PRO A 262 -9.19 -11.05 -6.12
CA PRO A 262 -8.16 -10.19 -6.67
C PRO A 262 -8.71 -8.77 -6.92
N LEU A 263 -7.90 -7.75 -6.65
CA LEU A 263 -8.27 -6.36 -6.89
C LEU A 263 -8.48 -6.06 -8.39
N ALA A 264 -7.68 -6.68 -9.25
CA ALA A 264 -7.77 -6.54 -10.71
C ALA A 264 -7.36 -7.84 -11.40
N VAL A 265 -8.03 -8.15 -12.51
CA VAL A 265 -7.74 -9.30 -13.38
C VAL A 265 -7.89 -8.86 -14.84
N PRO A 266 -6.92 -9.16 -15.74
CA PRO A 266 -7.06 -8.95 -17.17
C PRO A 266 -8.30 -9.63 -17.77
N SER A 267 -8.96 -8.97 -18.72
CA SER A 267 -10.04 -9.56 -19.54
C SER A 267 -9.52 -9.92 -20.93
N LEU A 268 -9.02 -11.14 -21.08
CA LEU A 268 -8.46 -11.65 -22.34
C LEU A 268 -9.43 -12.62 -23.03
N THR A 269 -9.49 -12.57 -24.35
CA THR A 269 -10.39 -13.34 -25.23
C THR A 269 -9.63 -14.08 -26.32
N ALA A 270 -10.34 -14.88 -27.12
CA ALA A 270 -9.77 -15.57 -28.26
C ALA A 270 -9.23 -14.60 -29.32
N ASP A 271 -9.84 -13.42 -29.49
CA ASP A 271 -9.39 -12.39 -30.42
C ASP A 271 -8.05 -11.80 -30.00
N ASP A 272 -7.84 -11.58 -28.70
CA ASP A 272 -6.57 -11.14 -28.14
C ASP A 272 -5.45 -12.15 -28.44
N VAL A 273 -5.75 -13.45 -28.28
CA VAL A 273 -4.82 -14.54 -28.60
C VAL A 273 -4.52 -14.59 -30.09
N ALA A 274 -5.53 -14.41 -30.93
CA ALA A 274 -5.40 -14.42 -32.38
C ALA A 274 -4.54 -13.24 -32.88
N ALA A 275 -4.77 -12.04 -32.34
CA ALA A 275 -4.03 -10.82 -32.68
C ALA A 275 -2.53 -10.97 -32.41
N VAL A 276 -2.14 -11.41 -31.21
CA VAL A 276 -0.74 -11.65 -30.84
C VAL A 276 -0.14 -12.78 -31.68
N SER A 277 -0.89 -13.87 -31.89
CA SER A 277 -0.44 -14.98 -32.72
C SER A 277 -0.18 -14.58 -34.17
N ALA A 278 -0.94 -13.64 -34.72
CA ALA A 278 -0.73 -13.11 -36.07
C ALA A 278 0.61 -12.39 -36.19
N CYS A 279 0.99 -11.59 -35.20
CA CYS A 279 2.30 -10.92 -35.16
C CYS A 279 3.46 -11.92 -35.17
N VAL A 280 3.35 -12.98 -34.34
CA VAL A 280 4.38 -14.04 -34.28
C VAL A 280 4.50 -14.77 -35.61
N ARG A 281 3.37 -15.14 -36.23
CA ARG A 281 3.37 -15.81 -37.54
C ARG A 281 3.95 -14.93 -38.66
N ALA A 282 3.70 -13.62 -38.59
CA ALA A 282 4.20 -12.65 -39.58
C ALA A 282 5.65 -12.21 -39.32
N GLY A 283 6.26 -12.58 -38.20
CA GLY A 283 7.62 -12.18 -37.82
C GLY A 283 7.75 -10.77 -37.22
N TRP A 284 6.65 -10.05 -37.02
CA TRP A 284 6.61 -8.70 -36.43
C TRP A 284 6.55 -8.77 -34.90
N VAL A 285 7.68 -9.12 -34.27
CA VAL A 285 7.75 -9.32 -32.80
C VAL A 285 8.48 -8.22 -32.03
N SER A 286 9.20 -7.34 -32.73
CA SER A 286 10.03 -6.28 -32.14
C SER A 286 9.31 -4.92 -32.12
N ALA A 287 10.05 -3.84 -31.85
CA ALA A 287 9.57 -2.46 -31.84
C ALA A 287 9.34 -1.83 -33.22
N ALA A 288 9.16 -2.67 -34.25
CA ALA A 288 8.77 -2.28 -35.58
C ALA A 288 7.62 -3.20 -36.01
N GLY A 289 6.63 -2.63 -36.68
CA GLY A 289 5.51 -3.38 -37.23
C GLY A 289 4.23 -2.54 -37.36
N PRO A 290 3.25 -3.05 -38.11
CA PRO A 290 2.05 -2.32 -38.48
C PRO A 290 1.12 -2.01 -37.31
N ASP A 291 1.17 -2.78 -36.21
CA ASP A 291 0.31 -2.57 -35.05
C ASP A 291 0.77 -1.42 -34.18
N VAL A 292 2.07 -1.09 -34.15
CA VAL A 292 2.54 0.11 -33.42
C VAL A 292 2.01 1.38 -34.09
N GLU A 293 2.11 1.45 -35.42
CA GLU A 293 1.56 2.58 -36.20
C GLU A 293 0.03 2.58 -36.20
N GLY A 294 -0.58 1.40 -36.28
CA GLY A 294 -2.03 1.22 -36.18
C GLY A 294 -2.57 1.72 -34.84
N LEU A 295 -1.93 1.37 -33.73
CA LEU A 295 -2.36 1.77 -32.39
C LEU A 295 -2.41 3.29 -32.22
N ALA A 296 -1.37 4.00 -32.70
CA ALA A 296 -1.36 5.46 -32.65
C ALA A 296 -2.56 6.05 -33.41
N ARG A 297 -2.80 5.57 -34.64
CA ARG A 297 -3.93 6.01 -35.47
C ARG A 297 -5.29 5.69 -34.85
N ASP A 298 -5.45 4.50 -34.27
CA ASP A 298 -6.71 4.09 -33.65
C ASP A 298 -7.07 5.03 -32.48
N PHE A 299 -6.08 5.48 -31.71
CA PHE A 299 -6.27 6.44 -30.63
C PHE A 299 -6.46 7.88 -31.14
N GLU A 300 -5.75 8.29 -32.18
CA GLU A 300 -5.97 9.58 -32.85
C GLU A 300 -7.41 9.70 -33.35
N GLU A 301 -7.92 8.67 -34.03
CA GLU A 301 -9.30 8.62 -34.51
C GLU A 301 -10.29 8.65 -33.34
N ARG A 302 -10.08 7.79 -32.32
CA ARG A 302 -11.00 7.68 -31.18
C ARG A 302 -11.13 8.97 -30.36
N TRP A 303 -10.05 9.75 -30.26
CA TRP A 303 -10.03 11.00 -29.49
C TRP A 303 -10.18 12.25 -30.35
N GLY A 304 -10.34 12.12 -31.68
CA GLY A 304 -10.46 13.25 -32.60
C GLY A 304 -9.18 14.11 -32.66
N LEU A 305 -8.01 13.47 -32.61
CA LEU A 305 -6.71 14.11 -32.72
C LEU A 305 -6.16 14.03 -34.15
N GLY A 306 -5.26 14.94 -34.49
CA GLY A 306 -4.57 14.93 -35.78
C GLY A 306 -3.45 13.86 -35.83
N PRO A 307 -2.95 13.53 -37.04
CA PRO A 307 -1.84 12.59 -37.20
C PRO A 307 -0.57 13.05 -36.48
N GLY A 308 0.13 12.13 -35.82
CA GLY A 308 1.36 12.40 -35.09
C GLY A 308 1.16 12.98 -33.69
N MET A 309 -0.05 12.85 -33.12
CA MET A 309 -0.40 13.33 -31.78
C MET A 309 -0.31 12.24 -30.71
N VAL A 310 0.01 11.00 -31.10
CA VAL A 310 0.16 9.84 -30.19
C VAL A 310 1.51 9.15 -30.40
N CYS A 311 2.24 8.90 -29.31
CA CYS A 311 3.50 8.13 -29.31
C CYS A 311 3.40 6.92 -28.38
N PRO A 312 3.39 5.68 -28.92
CA PRO A 312 3.45 4.47 -28.11
C PRO A 312 4.82 4.23 -27.46
N THR A 313 4.81 3.85 -26.18
CA THR A 313 6.01 3.57 -25.38
C THR A 313 5.94 2.20 -24.69
N SER A 314 7.08 1.74 -24.18
CA SER A 314 7.21 0.42 -23.52
C SER A 314 6.44 0.30 -22.20
N SER A 315 6.19 1.41 -21.49
CA SER A 315 5.37 1.48 -20.28
C SER A 315 4.92 2.92 -20.00
N ALA A 316 3.93 3.10 -19.13
CA ALA A 316 3.56 4.44 -18.65
C ALA A 316 4.71 5.17 -17.93
N THR A 317 5.54 4.45 -17.18
CA THR A 317 6.70 5.05 -16.50
C THR A 317 7.72 5.61 -17.50
N THR A 318 7.97 4.91 -18.61
CA THR A 318 8.86 5.44 -19.66
C THR A 318 8.21 6.58 -20.44
N ALA A 319 6.88 6.55 -20.61
CA ALA A 319 6.13 7.68 -21.17
C ALA A 319 6.21 8.94 -20.28
N LEU A 320 6.00 8.82 -18.97
CA LEU A 320 6.14 9.93 -18.02
C LEU A 320 7.56 10.51 -18.04
N GLN A 321 8.59 9.65 -18.05
CA GLN A 321 9.98 10.09 -18.13
C GLN A 321 10.26 10.89 -19.41
N LEU A 322 9.77 10.41 -20.56
CA LEU A 322 9.91 11.12 -21.83
C LEU A 322 9.13 12.43 -21.83
N ALA A 323 7.87 12.43 -21.38
CA ALA A 323 7.02 13.61 -21.34
C ALA A 323 7.67 14.72 -20.49
N LEU A 324 8.16 14.39 -19.29
CA LEU A 324 8.88 15.32 -18.43
C LEU A 324 10.18 15.83 -19.08
N ARG A 325 10.95 14.95 -19.74
CA ARG A 325 12.17 15.35 -20.43
C ARG A 325 11.88 16.27 -21.63
N VAL A 326 10.80 16.03 -22.36
CA VAL A 326 10.37 16.84 -23.51
C VAL A 326 9.97 18.25 -23.07
N VAL A 327 9.24 18.40 -21.96
CA VAL A 327 8.92 19.73 -21.40
C VAL A 327 10.12 20.38 -20.70
N GLY A 328 11.25 19.67 -20.61
CA GLY A 328 12.54 20.22 -20.25
C GLY A 328 13.03 19.89 -18.84
N VAL A 329 12.32 19.05 -18.07
CA VAL A 329 12.70 18.65 -16.71
C VAL A 329 14.04 17.93 -16.72
N GLY A 330 15.02 18.45 -15.98
CA GLY A 330 16.34 17.88 -15.84
C GLY A 330 16.90 17.92 -14.42
N HIS A 331 18.21 17.71 -14.32
CA HIS A 331 18.89 17.63 -13.03
C HIS A 331 18.73 18.91 -12.21
N GLY A 332 18.33 18.77 -10.96
CA GLY A 332 18.16 19.89 -10.02
C GLY A 332 16.83 20.63 -10.13
N ASP A 333 15.99 20.34 -11.14
CA ASP A 333 14.64 20.89 -11.21
C ASP A 333 13.71 20.27 -10.15
N LEU A 334 12.63 20.98 -9.87
CA LEU A 334 11.50 20.52 -9.07
C LEU A 334 10.30 20.24 -9.98
N VAL A 335 9.54 19.20 -9.63
CA VAL A 335 8.27 18.83 -10.28
C VAL A 335 7.21 18.68 -9.21
N ILE A 336 6.06 19.35 -9.37
CA ILE A 336 4.95 19.27 -8.43
C ILE A 336 4.06 18.07 -8.79
N LEU A 337 3.64 17.28 -7.79
CA LEU A 337 2.71 16.15 -7.97
C LEU A 337 1.92 15.93 -6.67
N PRO A 338 0.75 15.25 -6.72
CA PRO A 338 -0.01 14.93 -5.52
C PRO A 338 0.75 13.95 -4.60
N ASP A 339 0.54 14.06 -3.29
CA ASP A 339 1.09 13.15 -2.29
C ASP A 339 0.42 11.77 -2.28
N LEU A 340 -0.83 11.68 -2.77
CA LEU A 340 -1.57 10.45 -3.03
C LEU A 340 -1.41 10.00 -4.49
N THR A 341 -0.41 9.16 -4.76
CA THR A 341 -0.20 8.58 -6.09
C THR A 341 0.60 7.28 -6.07
N PHE A 342 0.80 6.65 -7.23
CA PHE A 342 1.67 5.49 -7.41
C PHE A 342 3.15 5.92 -7.50
N ALA A 343 4.07 5.10 -6.98
CA ALA A 343 5.51 5.39 -7.06
C ALA A 343 6.01 5.55 -8.51
N GLY A 344 5.33 4.94 -9.48
CA GLY A 344 5.60 5.09 -10.91
C GLY A 344 5.42 6.51 -11.47
N THR A 345 4.76 7.40 -10.73
CA THR A 345 4.61 8.84 -11.04
C THR A 345 5.82 9.64 -10.56
N ALA A 346 6.32 9.38 -9.35
CA ALA A 346 7.48 10.07 -8.78
C ALA A 346 8.83 9.55 -9.30
N ASN A 347 8.95 8.25 -9.58
CA ASN A 347 10.22 7.64 -10.02
C ASN A 347 10.80 8.25 -11.30
N PRO A 348 10.00 8.57 -12.35
CA PRO A 348 10.47 9.32 -13.52
C PRO A 348 11.12 10.66 -13.19
N VAL A 349 10.61 11.38 -12.19
CA VAL A 349 11.18 12.66 -11.73
C VAL A 349 12.60 12.43 -11.21
N TYR A 350 12.79 11.45 -10.33
CA TYR A 350 14.11 11.08 -9.81
C TYR A 350 15.05 10.56 -10.91
N ALA A 351 14.53 9.79 -11.88
CA ALA A 351 15.32 9.26 -12.98
C ALA A 351 15.94 10.36 -13.87
N LEU A 352 15.32 11.54 -13.91
CA LEU A 352 15.83 12.74 -14.60
C LEU A 352 16.77 13.59 -13.73
N GLY A 353 17.03 13.18 -12.48
CA GLY A 353 17.81 13.94 -11.52
C GLY A 353 17.06 15.15 -10.93
N ALA A 354 15.75 15.24 -11.16
CA ALA A 354 14.86 16.22 -10.56
C ALA A 354 14.34 15.72 -9.20
N ARG A 355 13.60 16.56 -8.48
CA ARG A 355 12.97 16.20 -7.19
C ARG A 355 11.47 16.51 -7.17
N PRO A 356 10.66 15.62 -6.59
CA PRO A 356 9.23 15.89 -6.42
C PRO A 356 9.00 16.92 -5.31
N VAL A 357 7.99 17.77 -5.51
CA VAL A 357 7.31 18.56 -4.48
C VAL A 357 5.92 17.97 -4.34
N LEU A 358 5.61 17.45 -3.16
CA LEU A 358 4.34 16.78 -2.89
C LEU A 358 3.37 17.80 -2.30
N LEU A 359 2.17 17.88 -2.89
CA LEU A 359 1.07 18.71 -2.41
C LEU A 359 -0.16 17.84 -2.13
N ASP A 360 -1.07 18.38 -1.34
CA ASP A 360 -2.29 17.69 -0.90
C ASP A 360 -3.27 17.46 -2.07
N VAL A 361 -4.27 16.62 -1.83
CA VAL A 361 -5.29 16.21 -2.80
C VAL A 361 -6.70 16.61 -2.38
N GLU A 362 -7.59 16.77 -3.36
CA GLU A 362 -9.01 16.97 -3.07
C GLU A 362 -9.64 15.69 -2.52
N ALA A 363 -10.39 15.80 -1.43
CA ALA A 363 -11.07 14.66 -0.82
C ALA A 363 -12.11 13.99 -1.73
N THR A 364 -12.66 14.72 -2.70
CA THR A 364 -13.75 14.27 -3.58
C THR A 364 -13.29 13.43 -4.76
N ASN A 365 -12.08 13.67 -5.27
CA ASN A 365 -11.58 13.01 -6.48
C ASN A 365 -10.17 12.40 -6.30
N GLY A 366 -9.47 12.71 -5.20
CA GLY A 366 -8.11 12.23 -4.90
C GLY A 366 -7.02 12.77 -5.83
N GLY A 367 -7.33 13.75 -6.66
CA GLY A 367 -6.41 14.47 -7.53
C GLY A 367 -5.75 15.67 -6.84
N LEU A 368 -4.70 16.21 -7.45
CA LEU A 368 -3.99 17.39 -6.94
C LEU A 368 -4.95 18.56 -6.68
N ASP A 369 -4.93 19.11 -5.46
CA ASP A 369 -5.78 20.23 -5.09
C ASP A 369 -5.31 21.55 -5.77
N PRO A 370 -6.15 22.17 -6.62
CA PRO A 370 -5.81 23.44 -7.26
C PRO A 370 -5.52 24.56 -6.25
N LEU A 371 -6.20 24.58 -5.09
CA LEU A 371 -5.98 25.61 -4.06
C LEU A 371 -4.62 25.41 -3.37
N ALA A 372 -4.25 24.16 -3.08
CA ALA A 372 -2.92 23.85 -2.54
C ALA A 372 -1.82 24.22 -3.54
N LEU A 373 -2.04 23.96 -4.83
CA LEU A 373 -1.12 24.35 -5.91
C LEU A 373 -0.96 25.88 -5.99
N GLU A 374 -2.06 26.62 -6.06
CA GLU A 374 -2.04 28.08 -6.16
C GLU A 374 -1.38 28.72 -4.94
N SER A 375 -1.73 28.26 -3.73
CA SER A 375 -1.15 28.75 -2.48
C SER A 375 0.36 28.48 -2.41
N PHE A 376 0.80 27.27 -2.75
CA PHE A 376 2.23 26.93 -2.78
C PHE A 376 3.00 27.79 -3.77
N LEU A 377 2.46 28.00 -4.97
CA LEU A 377 3.11 28.83 -5.99
C LEU A 377 3.16 30.32 -5.59
N ALA A 378 2.12 30.83 -4.94
CA ALA A 378 2.06 32.22 -4.49
C ALA A 378 3.00 32.50 -3.29
N GLU A 379 3.02 31.59 -2.31
CA GLU A 379 3.67 31.81 -1.02
C GLU A 379 5.14 31.35 -1.04
N GLU A 380 5.41 30.19 -1.63
CA GLU A 380 6.72 29.54 -1.55
C GLU A 380 7.60 29.76 -2.78
N CYS A 381 7.07 30.44 -3.82
CA CYS A 381 7.79 30.63 -5.08
C CYS A 381 7.97 32.12 -5.47
N LEU A 382 9.02 32.37 -6.23
CA LEU A 382 9.25 33.59 -7.00
C LEU A 382 9.02 33.26 -8.47
N SER A 383 8.12 33.99 -9.12
CA SER A 383 7.83 33.79 -10.55
C SER A 383 7.82 35.11 -11.32
N ASP A 384 8.34 35.08 -12.54
CA ASP A 384 8.24 36.16 -13.52
C ASP A 384 7.39 35.78 -14.74
N SER A 385 6.51 34.76 -14.60
CA SER A 385 5.71 34.09 -15.65
C SER A 385 6.48 33.25 -16.69
N ARG A 386 7.82 33.25 -16.65
CA ARG A 386 8.66 32.40 -17.53
C ARG A 386 9.48 31.39 -16.74
N VAL A 387 9.92 31.78 -15.54
CA VAL A 387 10.69 30.97 -14.64
C VAL A 387 10.09 31.10 -13.26
N THR A 388 9.80 29.95 -12.65
CA THR A 388 9.36 29.86 -11.26
C THR A 388 10.46 29.19 -10.44
N ILE A 389 10.87 29.85 -9.35
CA ILE A 389 11.93 29.43 -8.45
C ILE A 389 11.34 29.23 -7.06
N HIS A 390 11.60 28.08 -6.45
CA HIS A 390 11.22 27.81 -5.07
C HIS A 390 12.14 28.58 -4.11
N ARG A 391 11.56 29.40 -3.24
CA ARG A 391 12.29 30.36 -2.38
C ARG A 391 13.30 29.69 -1.47
N ALA A 392 12.92 28.60 -0.82
CA ALA A 392 13.75 27.97 0.21
C ALA A 392 14.95 27.22 -0.36
N THR A 393 14.84 26.65 -1.56
CA THR A 393 15.91 25.84 -2.17
C THR A 393 16.67 26.58 -3.26
N GLY A 394 16.11 27.66 -3.82
CA GLY A 394 16.63 28.32 -5.02
C GLY A 394 16.51 27.47 -6.28
N ALA A 395 15.83 26.32 -6.22
CA ALA A 395 15.67 25.41 -7.34
C ALA A 395 14.52 25.86 -8.25
N ARG A 396 14.65 25.59 -9.55
CA ARG A 396 13.60 25.89 -10.53
C ARG A 396 12.48 24.86 -10.44
N ILE A 397 11.24 25.31 -10.45
CA ILE A 397 10.07 24.46 -10.70
C ILE A 397 9.82 24.45 -12.20
N LYS A 398 9.70 23.25 -12.77
CA LYS A 398 9.66 23.07 -14.21
C LYS A 398 8.32 22.57 -14.73
N ALA A 399 7.64 21.72 -13.96
CA ALA A 399 6.38 21.13 -14.37
C ALA A 399 5.47 20.78 -13.18
N VAL A 400 4.18 20.67 -13.47
CA VAL A 400 3.16 20.05 -12.62
C VAL A 400 2.76 18.72 -13.27
N LEU A 401 2.67 17.67 -12.47
CA LEU A 401 2.35 16.30 -12.87
C LEU A 401 1.08 15.84 -12.13
N PRO A 402 -0.11 16.36 -12.48
CA PRO A 402 -1.36 15.95 -11.86
C PRO A 402 -1.72 14.51 -12.25
N VAL A 403 -2.47 13.83 -11.37
CA VAL A 403 -2.85 12.42 -11.53
C VAL A 403 -4.36 12.30 -11.52
N HIS A 404 -4.93 11.57 -12.49
CA HIS A 404 -6.34 11.20 -12.49
C HIS A 404 -6.52 9.86 -11.75
N LEU A 405 -6.63 9.94 -10.43
CA LEU A 405 -6.56 8.80 -9.53
C LEU A 405 -7.77 7.88 -9.66
N LEU A 406 -7.54 6.56 -9.78
CA LEU A 406 -8.57 5.52 -9.86
C LEU A 406 -9.64 5.76 -10.95
N GLY A 407 -9.35 6.55 -11.98
CA GLY A 407 -10.30 6.89 -13.03
C GLY A 407 -11.11 8.16 -12.79
N HIS A 408 -10.94 8.80 -11.64
CA HIS A 408 -11.52 10.11 -11.34
C HIS A 408 -10.59 11.20 -11.86
N ALA A 409 -11.14 12.14 -12.62
CA ALA A 409 -10.36 13.27 -13.10
C ALA A 409 -10.18 14.29 -11.96
N CYS A 410 -8.95 14.78 -11.79
CA CYS A 410 -8.71 16.04 -11.09
C CYS A 410 -9.29 17.23 -11.88
N ARG A 411 -9.37 18.40 -11.24
CA ARG A 411 -9.79 19.67 -11.84
C ARG A 411 -8.74 20.25 -12.78
N ILE A 412 -8.49 19.51 -13.87
CA ILE A 412 -7.34 19.72 -14.74
C ILE A 412 -7.34 21.07 -15.46
N ASP A 413 -8.49 21.61 -15.86
CA ASP A 413 -8.56 22.93 -16.49
C ASP A 413 -8.04 24.03 -15.56
N GLU A 414 -8.35 23.93 -14.26
CA GLU A 414 -7.89 24.89 -13.26
C GLU A 414 -6.41 24.71 -12.94
N ILE A 415 -5.95 23.46 -12.80
CA ILE A 415 -4.54 23.14 -12.61
C ILE A 415 -3.71 23.66 -13.79
N VAL A 416 -4.17 23.46 -15.03
CA VAL A 416 -3.51 23.95 -16.25
C VAL A 416 -3.44 25.47 -16.24
N ARG A 417 -4.57 26.16 -15.96
CA ARG A 417 -4.60 27.62 -15.84
C ARG A 417 -3.57 28.12 -14.82
N ILE A 418 -3.61 27.60 -13.60
CA ILE A 418 -2.68 28.00 -12.52
C ILE A 418 -1.24 27.72 -12.93
N ALA A 419 -0.93 26.53 -13.43
CA ALA A 419 0.44 26.17 -13.81
C ALA A 419 0.99 27.08 -14.93
N HIS A 420 0.16 27.37 -15.94
CA HIS A 420 0.54 28.22 -17.08
C HIS A 420 0.74 29.68 -16.66
N ASP A 421 -0.05 30.21 -15.73
CA ASP A 421 0.15 31.56 -15.15
C ASP A 421 1.55 31.70 -14.50
N PHE A 422 2.15 30.58 -14.06
CA PHE A 422 3.49 30.50 -13.48
C PHE A 422 4.55 29.96 -14.47
N GLY A 423 4.24 29.84 -15.76
CA GLY A 423 5.18 29.37 -16.79
C GLY A 423 5.63 27.90 -16.62
N LEU A 424 4.79 27.08 -15.97
CA LEU A 424 5.04 25.66 -15.74
C LEU A 424 4.34 24.81 -16.78
N ALA A 425 5.00 23.77 -17.29
CA ALA A 425 4.34 22.78 -18.14
C ALA A 425 3.49 21.82 -17.30
N VAL A 426 2.44 21.25 -17.89
CA VAL A 426 1.56 20.27 -17.25
C VAL A 426 1.61 18.95 -18.00
N VAL A 427 1.93 17.87 -17.28
CA VAL A 427 1.92 16.50 -17.80
C VAL A 427 0.87 15.69 -17.05
N GLU A 428 -0.24 15.34 -17.69
CA GLU A 428 -1.29 14.52 -17.09
C GLU A 428 -0.82 13.07 -16.93
N ASP A 429 -0.83 12.55 -15.69
CA ASP A 429 -0.77 11.10 -15.45
C ASP A 429 -2.20 10.53 -15.49
N ALA A 430 -2.58 10.06 -16.69
CA ALA A 430 -3.85 9.41 -16.98
C ALA A 430 -3.73 7.87 -16.97
N ALA A 431 -2.73 7.31 -16.30
CA ALA A 431 -2.49 5.87 -16.24
C ALA A 431 -3.67 5.06 -15.69
N GLU A 432 -4.61 5.68 -14.98
CA GLU A 432 -5.82 5.06 -14.42
C GLU A 432 -7.13 5.59 -15.01
N ALA A 433 -7.05 6.55 -15.94
CA ALA A 433 -8.20 7.33 -16.43
C ALA A 433 -8.52 7.12 -17.91
N LEU A 434 -8.06 6.01 -18.48
CA LEU A 434 -8.45 5.65 -19.85
C LEU A 434 -9.96 5.46 -19.96
N GLY A 435 -10.63 6.33 -20.72
CA GLY A 435 -12.08 6.36 -20.88
C GLY A 435 -12.82 7.30 -19.92
N THR A 436 -12.08 8.04 -19.08
CA THR A 436 -12.59 9.17 -18.31
C THR A 436 -12.75 10.37 -19.24
N MET A 437 -13.86 11.11 -19.09
CA MET A 437 -14.22 12.24 -19.93
C MET A 437 -14.54 13.46 -19.07
N LEU A 438 -14.08 14.65 -19.45
CA LEU A 438 -14.44 15.95 -18.89
C LEU A 438 -15.04 16.83 -19.99
N ASP A 439 -16.32 17.16 -19.90
CA ASP A 439 -17.03 17.95 -20.92
C ASP A 439 -16.85 17.41 -22.35
N GLY A 440 -16.86 16.07 -22.48
CA GLY A 440 -16.64 15.40 -23.77
C GLY A 440 -15.19 15.35 -24.24
N ARG A 441 -14.22 15.87 -23.47
CA ARG A 441 -12.79 15.76 -23.72
C ARG A 441 -12.20 14.58 -22.93
N PRO A 442 -11.41 13.69 -23.55
CA PRO A 442 -10.75 12.60 -22.81
C PRO A 442 -9.72 13.14 -21.80
N ALA A 443 -9.75 12.63 -20.56
CA ALA A 443 -8.69 12.90 -19.57
C ALA A 443 -7.33 12.44 -20.11
N GLY A 444 -6.26 13.20 -19.88
CA GLY A 444 -4.95 12.95 -20.48
C GLY A 444 -4.76 13.55 -21.88
N THR A 445 -5.68 14.41 -22.34
CA THR A 445 -5.59 15.09 -23.65
C THR A 445 -5.80 16.61 -23.55
N ILE A 446 -5.80 17.15 -22.32
CA ILE A 446 -6.19 18.53 -22.00
C ILE A 446 -4.96 19.39 -21.77
N ALA A 447 -3.96 18.87 -21.06
CA ALA A 447 -2.70 19.54 -20.75
C ALA A 447 -1.70 19.49 -21.92
N ASP A 448 -0.47 19.94 -21.67
CA ASP A 448 0.61 19.96 -22.68
C ASP A 448 0.91 18.54 -23.18
N LEU A 449 0.98 17.57 -22.27
CA LEU A 449 1.12 16.14 -22.57
C LEU A 449 0.26 15.33 -21.60
N GLY A 450 -0.21 14.17 -22.04
CA GLY A 450 -0.81 13.17 -21.16
C GLY A 450 -0.24 11.78 -21.39
N VAL A 451 -0.29 10.94 -20.36
CA VAL A 451 0.28 9.61 -20.35
C VAL A 451 -0.73 8.55 -19.95
N PHE A 452 -0.77 7.44 -20.69
CA PHE A 452 -1.62 6.29 -20.40
C PHE A 452 -0.81 5.03 -20.13
N SER A 453 -1.44 4.05 -19.46
CA SER A 453 -0.83 2.77 -19.09
C SER A 453 -1.63 1.58 -19.60
N PHE A 454 -0.91 0.57 -20.08
CA PHE A 454 -1.45 -0.74 -20.46
C PHE A 454 -0.83 -1.88 -19.64
N ASN A 455 -0.50 -1.60 -18.37
CA ASN A 455 -0.05 -2.63 -17.44
C ASN A 455 -1.16 -3.66 -17.16
N GLY A 456 -0.79 -4.83 -16.63
CA GLY A 456 -1.69 -5.96 -16.34
C GLY A 456 -2.95 -5.65 -15.53
N ASN A 457 -2.94 -4.61 -14.70
CA ASN A 457 -4.06 -4.24 -13.83
C ASN A 457 -4.94 -3.09 -14.38
N LYS A 458 -4.65 -2.58 -15.58
CA LYS A 458 -5.36 -1.45 -16.18
C LYS A 458 -6.64 -1.91 -16.89
N ILE A 459 -7.52 -0.96 -17.22
CA ILE A 459 -8.83 -1.25 -17.86
C ILE A 459 -8.68 -2.00 -19.19
N MET A 460 -7.59 -1.69 -19.91
CA MET A 460 -7.06 -2.46 -21.03
C MET A 460 -5.61 -2.79 -20.75
N THR A 461 -5.13 -3.91 -21.28
CA THR A 461 -3.76 -4.37 -21.01
C THR A 461 -3.03 -4.83 -22.26
N GLY A 462 -1.76 -4.48 -22.35
CA GLY A 462 -0.79 -5.08 -23.26
C GLY A 462 0.19 -6.01 -22.52
N GLY A 463 -0.08 -6.32 -21.25
CA GLY A 463 0.88 -6.87 -20.29
C GLY A 463 1.85 -5.82 -19.77
N SER A 464 2.37 -4.99 -20.68
CA SER A 464 3.07 -3.73 -20.43
C SER A 464 2.62 -2.73 -21.52
N GLY A 465 3.11 -1.49 -21.47
CA GLY A 465 2.87 -0.48 -22.50
C GLY A 465 2.42 0.84 -21.94
N GLY A 466 2.64 1.91 -22.70
CA GLY A 466 2.10 3.23 -22.42
C GLY A 466 1.91 4.02 -23.70
N LEU A 467 1.24 5.17 -23.57
CA LEU A 467 1.13 6.18 -24.62
C LEU A 467 1.54 7.53 -24.05
N ILE A 468 2.12 8.36 -24.91
CA ILE A 468 2.17 9.80 -24.74
C ILE A 468 1.19 10.40 -25.76
N VAL A 469 0.42 11.38 -25.32
CA VAL A 469 -0.51 12.13 -26.16
C VAL A 469 -0.25 13.61 -25.99
N SER A 470 -0.29 14.38 -27.08
CA SER A 470 -0.30 15.84 -27.02
C SER A 470 -1.03 16.39 -28.23
N ARG A 471 -1.66 17.56 -28.06
CA ARG A 471 -2.20 18.35 -29.17
C ARG A 471 -1.11 19.12 -29.92
N ASP A 472 0.11 19.18 -29.37
CA ASP A 472 1.29 19.69 -30.07
C ASP A 472 2.08 18.51 -30.69
N PRO A 473 2.02 18.33 -32.03
CA PRO A 473 2.73 17.25 -32.69
C PRO A 473 4.25 17.37 -32.58
N GLU A 474 4.81 18.55 -32.27
CA GLU A 474 6.24 18.73 -32.07
C GLU A 474 6.71 18.08 -30.76
N LEU A 475 5.93 18.17 -29.68
CA LEU A 475 6.23 17.49 -28.42
C LEU A 475 6.24 15.97 -28.61
N VAL A 476 5.28 15.44 -29.36
CA VAL A 476 5.17 14.00 -29.67
C VAL A 476 6.32 13.55 -30.58
N ARG A 477 6.68 14.36 -31.58
CA ARG A 477 7.84 14.10 -32.44
C ARG A 477 9.12 14.04 -31.63
N ARG A 478 9.34 14.97 -30.70
CA ARG A 478 10.52 14.97 -29.82
C ARG A 478 10.51 13.78 -28.88
N ALA A 479 9.37 13.41 -28.31
CA ALA A 479 9.24 12.21 -27.48
C ALA A 479 9.60 10.94 -28.26
N ASN A 480 9.09 10.79 -29.48
CA ASN A 480 9.36 9.64 -30.33
C ASN A 480 10.84 9.57 -30.77
N HIS A 481 11.44 10.73 -31.09
CA HIS A 481 12.88 10.84 -31.36
C HIS A 481 13.71 10.30 -30.19
N LEU A 482 13.48 10.83 -28.98
CA LEU A 482 14.16 10.38 -27.77
C LEU A 482 13.89 8.89 -27.46
N ALA A 483 12.66 8.41 -27.65
CA ALA A 483 12.29 7.01 -27.40
C ALA A 483 12.96 6.00 -28.33
N THR A 484 13.40 6.46 -29.50
CA THR A 484 14.02 5.67 -30.58
C THR A 484 15.53 5.90 -30.64
N THR A 485 16.16 6.07 -29.49
CA THR A 485 17.60 6.33 -29.30
C THR A 485 18.09 7.64 -29.93
N ALA A 486 17.21 8.63 -30.11
CA ALA A 486 17.52 9.91 -30.74
C ALA A 486 18.20 9.74 -32.11
N ARG A 487 17.73 8.75 -32.88
CA ARG A 487 18.32 8.43 -34.19
C ARG A 487 17.80 9.39 -35.26
N VAL A 488 18.72 10.07 -35.94
CA VAL A 488 18.41 10.92 -37.09
C VAL A 488 18.47 10.08 -38.36
N ARG A 489 17.45 10.17 -39.22
CA ARG A 489 17.50 9.58 -40.57
C ARG A 489 18.12 10.59 -41.53
N HIS A 490 19.24 10.22 -42.18
CA HIS A 490 19.78 11.05 -43.26
C HIS A 490 18.87 10.92 -44.50
N PRO A 491 18.45 12.04 -45.13
CA PRO A 491 17.54 12.01 -46.28
C PRO A 491 18.12 11.26 -47.49
N GLU A 492 19.45 11.30 -47.65
CA GLU A 492 20.15 10.72 -48.81
C GLU A 492 20.79 9.36 -48.51
N ASP A 493 20.95 8.98 -47.23
CA ASP A 493 21.54 7.69 -46.85
C ASP A 493 20.92 7.13 -45.55
N ALA A 494 19.90 6.31 -45.72
CA ALA A 494 19.21 5.67 -44.60
C ALA A 494 20.06 4.61 -43.85
N SER A 495 21.30 4.33 -44.29
CA SER A 495 22.21 3.37 -43.66
C SER A 495 23.10 3.97 -42.56
N GLU A 496 23.22 5.31 -42.51
CA GLU A 496 23.98 5.98 -41.46
C GLU A 496 23.27 5.88 -40.09
N TRP A 497 24.01 5.44 -39.07
CA TRP A 497 23.53 5.33 -37.69
C TRP A 497 23.92 6.58 -36.88
N LEU A 498 23.30 7.71 -37.22
CA LEU A 498 23.55 9.00 -36.55
C LEU A 498 22.61 9.18 -35.35
N HIS A 499 23.18 9.63 -34.23
CA HIS A 499 22.46 9.99 -33.01
C HIS A 499 22.87 11.41 -32.60
N ASP A 500 21.92 12.33 -32.49
CA ASP A 500 22.19 13.77 -32.27
C ASP A 500 22.19 14.18 -30.79
N GLU A 501 21.61 13.36 -29.91
CA GLU A 501 21.62 13.55 -28.46
C GLU A 501 21.47 12.21 -27.71
N PRO A 502 21.69 12.17 -26.38
CA PRO A 502 21.38 10.98 -25.58
C PRO A 502 19.88 10.65 -25.59
N GLY A 503 19.51 9.56 -26.27
CA GLY A 503 18.16 9.01 -26.26
C GLY A 503 18.01 7.73 -25.42
N TYR A 504 16.82 7.14 -25.48
CA TYR A 504 16.43 5.93 -24.78
C TYR A 504 15.98 4.84 -25.76
N ASN A 505 15.88 3.60 -25.30
CA ASN A 505 15.15 2.55 -26.02
C ASN A 505 13.83 2.25 -25.29
N PHE A 506 12.85 3.12 -25.48
CA PHE A 506 11.54 3.06 -24.82
C PHE A 506 10.40 2.71 -25.76
N ARG A 507 10.73 2.11 -26.92
CA ARG A 507 9.75 1.75 -27.95
C ARG A 507 8.83 0.61 -27.48
N MET A 508 7.56 0.71 -27.82
CA MET A 508 6.60 -0.39 -27.69
C MET A 508 6.89 -1.48 -28.74
N THR A 509 6.74 -2.75 -28.38
CA THR A 509 6.82 -3.85 -29.36
C THR A 509 5.49 -4.06 -30.09
N ASN A 510 5.55 -4.59 -31.31
CA ASN A 510 4.37 -4.88 -32.11
C ASN A 510 3.46 -5.94 -31.46
N LEU A 511 4.03 -6.84 -30.64
CA LEU A 511 3.25 -7.79 -29.83
C LEU A 511 2.36 -7.08 -28.81
N VAL A 512 2.95 -6.12 -28.07
CA VAL A 512 2.21 -5.32 -27.09
C VAL A 512 1.17 -4.47 -27.81
N ALA A 513 1.55 -3.81 -28.89
CA ALA A 513 0.63 -2.96 -29.65
C ALA A 513 -0.57 -3.75 -30.19
N SER A 514 -0.34 -4.94 -30.76
CA SER A 514 -1.41 -5.81 -31.28
C SER A 514 -2.40 -6.24 -30.19
N LEU A 515 -1.89 -6.61 -29.00
CA LEU A 515 -2.76 -6.93 -27.87
C LEU A 515 -3.58 -5.70 -27.43
N VAL A 516 -2.97 -4.52 -27.32
CA VAL A 516 -3.69 -3.30 -26.95
C VAL A 516 -4.74 -2.92 -27.99
N ARG A 517 -4.44 -3.06 -29.29
CA ARG A 517 -5.40 -2.80 -30.37
C ARG A 517 -6.60 -3.75 -30.29
N SER A 518 -6.36 -5.03 -30.02
CA SER A 518 -7.44 -5.99 -29.78
C SER A 518 -8.32 -5.57 -28.60
N GLN A 519 -7.71 -5.21 -27.46
CA GLN A 519 -8.43 -4.73 -26.28
C GLN A 519 -9.21 -3.43 -26.55
N LEU A 520 -8.67 -2.52 -27.38
CA LEU A 520 -9.30 -1.24 -27.73
C LEU A 520 -10.67 -1.41 -28.38
N THR A 521 -10.88 -2.48 -29.15
CA THR A 521 -12.19 -2.80 -29.74
C THR A 521 -13.29 -3.06 -28.70
N ARG A 522 -12.90 -3.37 -27.46
CA ARG A 522 -13.78 -3.71 -26.33
C ARG A 522 -13.72 -2.69 -25.19
N LEU A 523 -13.07 -1.53 -25.39
CA LEU A 523 -12.95 -0.51 -24.34
C LEU A 523 -14.32 -0.08 -23.79
N ASP A 524 -15.31 0.13 -24.66
CA ASP A 524 -16.65 0.56 -24.25
C ASP A 524 -17.40 -0.50 -23.42
N GLU A 525 -17.18 -1.79 -23.73
CA GLU A 525 -17.66 -2.93 -22.93
C GLU A 525 -17.02 -2.90 -21.53
N HIS A 526 -15.71 -2.72 -21.45
CA HIS A 526 -14.96 -2.66 -20.19
C HIS A 526 -15.41 -1.49 -19.30
N LEU A 527 -15.55 -0.29 -19.88
CA LEU A 527 -16.03 0.90 -19.20
C LEU A 527 -17.44 0.71 -18.64
N SER A 528 -18.36 0.20 -19.48
CA SER A 528 -19.74 -0.09 -19.06
C SER A 528 -19.77 -1.09 -17.90
N ARG A 529 -18.97 -2.15 -17.96
CA ARG A 529 -18.89 -3.17 -16.90
C ARG A 529 -18.34 -2.60 -15.59
N LYS A 530 -17.29 -1.78 -15.65
CA LYS A 530 -16.69 -1.13 -14.47
C LYS A 530 -17.68 -0.21 -13.78
N ARG A 531 -18.30 0.71 -14.53
CA ARG A 531 -19.33 1.62 -14.03
C ARG A 531 -20.52 0.89 -13.40
N ALA A 532 -20.95 -0.23 -13.99
CA ALA A 532 -22.01 -1.05 -13.42
C ALA A 532 -21.62 -1.69 -12.08
N ILE A 533 -20.36 -2.12 -11.93
CA ILE A 533 -19.82 -2.65 -10.66
C ILE A 533 -19.70 -1.53 -9.62
N ALA A 534 -19.17 -0.35 -9.98
CA ALA A 534 -19.09 0.79 -9.07
C ALA A 534 -20.47 1.22 -8.58
N ARG A 535 -21.47 1.27 -9.46
CA ARG A 535 -22.86 1.56 -9.09
C ARG A 535 -23.40 0.54 -8.09
N ARG A 536 -23.15 -0.76 -8.31
CA ARG A 536 -23.54 -1.84 -7.39
C ARG A 536 -22.92 -1.64 -5.99
N TYR A 537 -21.66 -1.22 -5.92
CA TYR A 537 -21.00 -0.92 -4.65
C TYR A 537 -21.60 0.31 -3.98
N HIS A 538 -21.86 1.36 -4.74
CA HIS A 538 -22.49 2.56 -4.22
C HIS A 538 -23.86 2.27 -3.63
N GLU A 539 -24.75 1.61 -4.37
CA GLU A 539 -26.08 1.20 -3.91
C GLU A 539 -26.05 0.32 -2.64
N ALA A 540 -25.00 -0.51 -2.48
CA ALA A 540 -24.91 -1.44 -1.36
C ALA A 540 -24.28 -0.84 -0.10
N LEU A 541 -23.49 0.24 -0.22
CA LEU A 541 -22.67 0.76 0.88
C LEU A 541 -22.93 2.24 1.22
N ALA A 542 -23.66 2.99 0.39
CA ALA A 542 -23.88 4.43 0.58
C ALA A 542 -24.58 4.79 1.91
N GLU A 543 -25.40 3.91 2.47
CA GLU A 543 -26.10 4.16 3.74
C GLU A 543 -25.28 3.74 4.98
N ILE A 544 -24.07 3.22 4.81
CA ILE A 544 -23.22 2.74 5.91
C ILE A 544 -22.41 3.92 6.48
N PRO A 545 -22.59 4.30 7.76
CA PRO A 545 -21.84 5.40 8.36
C PRO A 545 -20.32 5.18 8.32
N GLY A 546 -19.58 6.21 7.91
CA GLY A 546 -18.12 6.18 7.79
C GLY A 546 -17.59 5.60 6.48
N ILE A 547 -18.45 5.37 5.48
CA ILE A 547 -18.05 5.04 4.11
C ILE A 547 -18.43 6.22 3.20
N ASP A 548 -17.43 6.80 2.55
CA ASP A 548 -17.59 7.85 1.56
C ASP A 548 -17.09 7.38 0.18
N PHE A 549 -17.55 8.05 -0.87
CA PHE A 549 -17.21 7.74 -2.26
C PHE A 549 -16.58 8.95 -2.94
N PHE A 550 -15.61 8.69 -3.81
CA PHE A 550 -15.20 9.70 -4.77
C PHE A 550 -16.35 10.04 -5.69
N THR A 551 -16.58 11.34 -5.84
CA THR A 551 -17.68 11.90 -6.61
C THR A 551 -17.07 12.66 -7.78
N PRO A 552 -17.32 12.24 -9.03
CA PRO A 552 -16.91 13.02 -10.18
C PRO A 552 -17.51 14.43 -10.13
N ASP A 553 -16.72 15.43 -10.52
CA ASP A 553 -17.23 16.79 -10.68
C ASP A 553 -18.30 16.86 -11.78
N GLU A 554 -19.11 17.91 -11.76
CA GLU A 554 -20.10 18.16 -12.80
C GLU A 554 -19.45 18.16 -14.20
N GLY A 555 -20.11 17.54 -15.19
CA GLY A 555 -19.55 17.38 -16.54
C GLY A 555 -18.51 16.26 -16.69
N THR A 556 -18.11 15.60 -15.60
CA THR A 556 -17.13 14.51 -15.62
C THR A 556 -17.77 13.13 -15.59
N THR A 557 -17.30 12.23 -16.46
CA THR A 557 -17.65 10.79 -16.44
C THR A 557 -16.42 9.95 -16.14
N SER A 558 -16.38 9.32 -14.97
CA SER A 558 -15.29 8.41 -14.55
C SER A 558 -15.20 7.15 -15.44
N SER A 559 -13.99 6.59 -15.61
CA SER A 559 -13.77 5.29 -16.24
C SER A 559 -14.10 4.10 -15.33
N GLN A 560 -14.27 4.34 -14.02
CA GLN A 560 -14.53 3.30 -13.03
C GLN A 560 -15.92 3.35 -12.43
#